data_AF-A0ABD5XP65-F1
#
_entry.id   AF-A0ABD5XP65-F1
#
_cell.length_a   1.000
_cell.length_b   1.000
_cell.length_c   1.000
_cell.angle_alpha   90.00
_cell.angle_beta   90.00
_cell.angle_gamma   90.00
#
_symmetry.space_group_name_H-M   'P 1'
#
loop_
_entity.id
_entity.type
_entity.pdbx_description
1 polymer ?
#
loop_
_entity_poly.entity_id
_entity_poly.type
_entity_poly.pdbx_seq_one_letter_code
_entity_poly.pdbx_strand_id
1 'polypeptide(L)'
;MSSVEDAAPKPRAHGASVANVLNDLAPSDADAPAGQRDTLYADAVRYWRENVESHENEPYPATEFDAEWLPETAGEWVLLVKSSGWKAGTGYGDDYSQYYEQHIMLRERVETDDGVELRKPPLALHVEVMPQYRDLVFKSGDPLECPYGEGTRVVCWTTWAESGSEVERRMYDAIRAVYGDDVLDAPATGTPTPDASRKPKPTTDLTATRRGPSSRRSNSQRTSSRGAGTPRSTHIKSGCKRVGWRPAWSPTAGIYSGSRM
;
A
#
# COMPACT_ATOMS: atom_id res chain seq x y z
N MET A 1 -49.57 -15.57 32.88
CA MET A 1 -48.60 -14.45 32.94
C MET A 1 -47.50 -14.76 31.95
N SER A 2 -47.51 -14.13 30.78
CA SER A 2 -46.49 -14.29 29.74
C SER A 2 -45.40 -13.26 30.01
N SER A 3 -44.16 -13.69 30.29
CA SER A 3 -43.03 -12.75 30.31
C SER A 3 -42.74 -12.31 28.88
N VAL A 4 -42.79 -11.01 28.64
CA VAL A 4 -42.22 -10.42 27.43
C VAL A 4 -40.72 -10.47 27.64
N GLU A 5 -40.03 -11.38 26.96
CA GLU A 5 -38.58 -11.31 26.85
C GLU A 5 -38.24 -10.08 26.02
N ASP A 6 -37.69 -9.08 26.70
CA ASP A 6 -37.12 -7.89 26.08
C ASP A 6 -35.79 -8.30 25.41
N ALA A 7 -35.91 -8.90 24.22
CA ALA A 7 -34.78 -9.28 23.40
C ALA A 7 -34.19 -8.01 22.78
N ALA A 8 -33.37 -7.29 23.57
CA ALA A 8 -32.51 -6.25 23.03
C ALA A 8 -31.70 -6.86 21.87
N PRO A 9 -31.62 -6.20 20.70
CA PRO A 9 -30.85 -6.72 19.57
C PRO A 9 -29.42 -6.97 20.05
N LYS A 10 -28.90 -8.19 19.84
CA LYS A 10 -27.51 -8.52 20.15
C LYS A 10 -26.63 -7.41 19.55
N PRO A 11 -25.62 -6.90 20.28
CA PRO A 11 -24.74 -5.87 19.73
C PRO A 11 -24.15 -6.39 18.41
N ARG A 12 -24.45 -5.71 17.31
CA ARG A 12 -23.83 -6.01 16.02
C ARG A 12 -22.37 -5.62 16.13
N ALA A 13 -21.46 -6.49 15.68
CA ALA A 13 -20.05 -6.15 15.56
C ALA A 13 -19.91 -4.95 14.62
N HIS A 14 -19.69 -3.77 15.18
CA HIS A 14 -19.70 -2.52 14.42
C HIS A 14 -18.40 -2.34 13.63
N GLY A 15 -17.28 -2.89 14.12
CA GLY A 15 -16.00 -2.92 13.43
C GLY A 15 -15.22 -4.18 13.77
N ALA A 16 -14.55 -4.75 12.78
CA ALA A 16 -13.67 -5.91 12.90
C ALA A 16 -12.32 -5.61 12.23
N SER A 17 -11.27 -6.28 12.71
CA SER A 17 -9.94 -6.16 12.12
C SER A 17 -9.22 -7.49 12.06
N VAL A 18 -8.50 -7.73 10.97
CA VAL A 18 -7.57 -8.86 10.81
C VAL A 18 -6.19 -8.31 10.49
N ALA A 19 -5.17 -8.94 11.04
CA ALA A 19 -3.76 -8.63 10.79
C ALA A 19 -3.03 -9.90 10.40
N ASN A 20 -2.49 -9.94 9.18
CA ASN A 20 -1.75 -11.07 8.64
C ASN A 20 -0.30 -10.66 8.35
N VAL A 21 0.61 -11.64 8.44
CA VAL A 21 1.96 -11.54 7.89
C VAL A 21 2.02 -12.52 6.72
N LEU A 22 2.19 -11.98 5.53
CA LEU A 22 2.38 -12.74 4.31
C LEU A 22 3.86 -13.16 4.29
N ASN A 23 4.11 -14.46 4.26
CA ASN A 23 5.47 -15.01 4.07
C ASN A 23 5.83 -14.98 2.57
N ASP A 24 5.71 -13.81 1.95
CA ASP A 24 5.91 -13.56 0.52
C ASP A 24 7.38 -13.26 0.19
N LEU A 25 8.25 -13.13 1.20
CA LEU A 25 9.69 -12.95 0.98
C LEU A 25 10.36 -14.29 0.67
N ALA A 26 10.80 -14.46 -0.58
CA ALA A 26 11.60 -15.61 -0.97
C ALA A 26 12.94 -15.65 -0.20
N PRO A 27 13.43 -16.83 0.23
CA PRO A 27 14.73 -16.94 0.91
C PRO A 27 15.91 -16.40 0.10
N SER A 28 15.83 -16.41 -1.24
CA SER A 28 16.83 -15.82 -2.14
C SER A 28 16.92 -14.31 -2.03
N ASP A 29 15.86 -13.65 -1.56
CA ASP A 29 15.67 -12.20 -1.60
C ASP A 29 15.81 -11.58 -0.20
N ALA A 30 16.10 -12.40 0.82
CA ALA A 30 16.22 -11.95 2.21
C ALA A 30 17.26 -10.82 2.38
N ASP A 31 18.33 -10.85 1.58
CA ASP A 31 19.39 -9.84 1.58
C ASP A 31 19.27 -8.83 0.42
N ALA A 32 18.23 -8.95 -0.42
CA ALA A 32 17.98 -7.99 -1.47
C ALA A 32 17.55 -6.63 -0.86
N PRO A 33 17.93 -5.49 -1.44
CA PRO A 33 17.39 -4.20 -1.04
C PRO A 33 15.86 -4.20 -1.16
N ALA A 34 15.13 -3.52 -0.28
CA ALA A 34 13.68 -3.65 -0.23
C ALA A 34 12.89 -3.25 -1.49
N GLY A 35 13.49 -2.48 -2.41
CA GLY A 35 12.89 -2.20 -3.72
C GLY A 35 13.17 -3.26 -4.79
N GLN A 36 13.88 -4.33 -4.43
CA GLN A 36 14.27 -5.46 -5.28
C GLN A 36 13.79 -6.80 -4.72
N ARG A 37 13.06 -6.78 -3.59
CA ARG A 37 12.38 -7.95 -3.05
C ARG A 37 11.09 -8.16 -3.84
N ASP A 38 10.76 -9.41 -4.14
CA ASP A 38 9.50 -9.76 -4.79
C ASP A 38 8.43 -10.01 -3.72
N THR A 39 7.80 -8.93 -3.24
CA THR A 39 6.78 -8.97 -2.17
C THR A 39 5.62 -8.05 -2.51
N LEU A 40 4.46 -8.28 -1.88
CA LEU A 40 3.31 -7.38 -1.99
C LEU A 40 3.67 -5.94 -1.61
N TYR A 41 4.52 -5.75 -0.60
CA TYR A 41 4.99 -4.42 -0.24
C TYR A 41 5.80 -3.76 -1.38
N ALA A 42 6.67 -4.51 -2.06
CA ALA A 42 7.43 -3.99 -3.19
C ALA A 42 6.51 -3.62 -4.36
N ASP A 43 5.47 -4.41 -4.63
CA ASP A 43 4.44 -4.09 -5.62
C ASP A 43 3.66 -2.82 -5.24
N ALA A 44 3.30 -2.67 -3.96
CA ALA A 44 2.61 -1.47 -3.48
C ALA A 44 3.46 -0.20 -3.65
N VAL A 45 4.77 -0.29 -3.36
CA VAL A 45 5.72 0.81 -3.60
C VAL A 45 5.89 1.09 -5.09
N ARG A 46 5.94 0.04 -5.94
CA ARG A 46 6.03 0.19 -7.39
C ARG A 46 4.79 0.89 -7.96
N TYR A 47 3.61 0.42 -7.58
CA TYR A 47 2.33 1.03 -7.92
C TYR A 47 2.30 2.51 -7.56
N TRP A 48 2.73 2.84 -6.33
CA TRP A 48 2.79 4.24 -5.88
C TRP A 48 3.70 5.10 -6.77
N ARG A 49 4.90 4.61 -7.10
CA ARG A 49 5.85 5.35 -7.95
C ARG A 49 5.34 5.53 -9.38
N GLU A 50 4.62 4.55 -9.91
CA GLU A 50 4.14 4.55 -11.29
C GLU A 50 2.85 5.37 -11.48
N ASN A 51 1.99 5.43 -10.47
CA ASN A 51 0.64 6.02 -10.60
C ASN A 51 0.43 7.29 -9.74
N VAL A 52 1.03 7.34 -8.55
CA VAL A 52 0.85 8.46 -7.60
C VAL A 52 1.98 9.47 -7.73
N GLU A 53 3.23 9.00 -7.75
CA GLU A 53 4.50 9.74 -7.92
C GLU A 53 4.82 10.78 -6.83
N SER A 54 3.83 11.49 -6.30
CA SER A 54 3.94 12.59 -5.34
C SER A 54 2.86 12.52 -4.27
N HIS A 55 3.21 12.88 -3.04
CA HIS A 55 2.26 12.99 -1.92
C HIS A 55 1.20 14.08 -2.15
N GLU A 56 1.44 15.04 -3.03
CA GLU A 56 0.45 16.07 -3.40
C GLU A 56 -0.71 15.50 -4.22
N ASN A 57 -0.52 14.32 -4.84
CA ASN A 57 -1.55 13.62 -5.59
C ASN A 57 -2.36 12.65 -4.70
N GLU A 58 -2.06 12.61 -3.40
CA GLU A 58 -2.76 11.75 -2.45
C GLU A 58 -3.97 12.47 -1.79
N PRO A 59 -5.04 11.73 -1.46
CA PRO A 59 -5.27 10.31 -1.77
C PRO A 59 -5.62 10.11 -3.25
N TYR A 60 -4.96 9.16 -3.90
CA TYR A 60 -5.09 8.87 -5.33
C TYR A 60 -6.23 7.90 -5.59
N PRO A 61 -7.21 8.20 -6.48
CA PRO A 61 -8.26 7.26 -6.86
C PRO A 61 -7.69 6.16 -7.77
N ALA A 62 -7.36 5.02 -7.16
CA ALA A 62 -6.62 3.94 -7.79
C ALA A 62 -7.45 3.16 -8.81
N THR A 63 -8.67 2.80 -8.44
CA THR A 63 -9.59 2.04 -9.29
C THR A 63 -11.03 2.17 -8.81
N GLU A 64 -11.97 2.08 -9.75
CA GLU A 64 -13.34 1.68 -9.42
C GLU A 64 -13.33 0.27 -8.83
N PHE A 65 -14.25 0.01 -7.91
CA PHE A 65 -14.26 -1.21 -7.12
C PHE A 65 -15.66 -1.77 -6.99
N ASP A 66 -15.85 -2.99 -7.47
CA ASP A 66 -17.11 -3.70 -7.34
C ASP A 66 -16.88 -5.00 -6.57
N ALA A 67 -17.78 -5.29 -5.64
CA ALA A 67 -17.74 -6.50 -4.85
C ALA A 67 -19.13 -6.79 -4.29
N GLU A 68 -19.50 -8.08 -4.23
CA GLU A 68 -20.83 -8.55 -3.80
C GLU A 68 -21.27 -8.08 -2.40
N TRP A 69 -20.31 -7.71 -1.55
CA TRP A 69 -20.55 -7.29 -0.17
C TRP A 69 -20.72 -5.78 -0.02
N LEU A 70 -20.49 -5.02 -1.08
CA LEU A 70 -20.74 -3.59 -1.10
C LEU A 70 -22.25 -3.35 -1.19
N PRO A 71 -22.80 -2.41 -0.41
CA PRO A 71 -24.19 -2.02 -0.55
C PRO A 71 -24.39 -1.32 -1.89
N GLU A 72 -25.62 -1.37 -2.39
CA GLU A 72 -26.05 -0.53 -3.50
C GLU A 72 -25.78 0.94 -3.18
N THR A 73 -25.36 1.67 -4.21
CA THR A 73 -25.08 3.10 -4.12
C THR A 73 -25.61 3.82 -5.35
N ALA A 74 -25.93 5.11 -5.20
CA ALA A 74 -26.29 5.97 -6.32
C ALA A 74 -25.05 6.49 -7.08
N GLY A 75 -23.86 6.41 -6.47
CA GLY A 75 -22.59 6.75 -7.09
C GLY A 75 -21.82 5.50 -7.52
N GLU A 76 -20.49 5.58 -7.38
CA GLU A 76 -19.57 4.49 -7.71
C GLU A 76 -18.62 4.24 -6.54
N TRP A 77 -18.33 2.98 -6.27
CA TRP A 77 -17.33 2.62 -5.26
C TRP A 77 -15.93 2.75 -5.85
N VAL A 78 -15.04 3.42 -5.12
CA VAL A 78 -13.65 3.68 -5.55
C VAL A 78 -12.69 3.35 -4.40
N LEU A 79 -11.58 2.70 -4.72
CA LEU A 79 -10.47 2.50 -3.80
C LEU A 79 -9.45 3.63 -3.97
N LEU A 80 -9.10 4.27 -2.86
CA LEU A 80 -8.07 5.30 -2.81
C LEU A 80 -6.78 4.74 -2.25
N VAL A 81 -5.65 5.13 -2.84
CA VAL A 81 -4.30 4.83 -2.33
C VAL A 81 -3.69 6.09 -1.72
N LYS A 82 -3.05 5.94 -0.56
CA LYS A 82 -2.17 6.95 0.01
C LYS A 82 -0.98 6.28 0.70
N SER A 83 0.04 7.04 1.03
CA SER A 83 1.18 6.56 1.81
C SER A 83 1.34 7.36 3.10
N SER A 84 2.00 6.76 4.09
CA SER A 84 2.39 7.49 5.29
C SER A 84 3.69 6.93 5.86
N GLY A 85 4.40 7.73 6.66
CA GLY A 85 5.71 7.32 7.19
C GLY A 85 5.58 6.16 8.18
N TRP A 86 6.27 5.05 7.91
CA TRP A 86 6.27 3.87 8.77
C TRP A 86 7.20 4.02 9.97
N LYS A 87 6.92 3.32 11.06
CA LYS A 87 7.71 3.41 12.31
C LYS A 87 9.16 2.93 12.20
N ALA A 88 9.51 2.19 11.13
CA ALA A 88 10.83 1.61 10.91
C ALA A 88 11.37 1.96 9.52
N GLY A 89 12.67 1.79 9.35
CA GLY A 89 13.38 2.06 8.11
C GLY A 89 14.76 1.41 8.11
N THR A 90 15.70 1.98 7.35
CA THR A 90 17.08 1.49 7.25
C THR A 90 18.08 2.58 7.58
N GLY A 91 19.30 2.21 7.99
CA GLY A 91 20.35 3.15 8.37
C GLY A 91 20.24 3.61 9.82
N TYR A 92 21.18 4.44 10.27
CA TYR A 92 21.30 4.87 11.67
C TYR A 92 21.67 6.34 11.76
N GLY A 93 21.20 7.02 12.81
CA GLY A 93 21.55 8.41 13.07
C GLY A 93 21.17 9.32 11.89
N ASP A 94 22.17 9.97 11.30
CA ASP A 94 22.00 10.93 10.20
C ASP A 94 21.68 10.26 8.84
N ASP A 95 22.04 8.98 8.68
CA ASP A 95 21.77 8.21 7.45
C ASP A 95 20.45 7.41 7.52
N TYR A 96 19.63 7.65 8.55
CA TYR A 96 18.34 6.97 8.71
C TYR A 96 17.35 7.38 7.61
N SER A 97 16.80 6.38 6.92
CA SER A 97 15.78 6.54 5.89
C SER A 97 14.53 5.75 6.29
N GLN A 98 13.43 6.48 6.48
CA GLN A 98 12.14 5.92 6.88
C GLN A 98 11.47 5.19 5.71
N TYR A 99 10.83 4.05 5.98
CA TYR A 99 9.96 3.42 5.01
C TYR A 99 8.56 4.05 5.06
N TYR A 100 7.73 3.72 4.09
CA TYR A 100 6.35 4.20 4.04
C TYR A 100 5.40 3.03 4.06
N GLU A 101 4.36 3.09 4.87
CA GLU A 101 3.23 2.17 4.75
C GLU A 101 2.28 2.66 3.66
N GLN A 102 1.63 1.74 2.97
CA GLN A 102 0.63 2.03 1.95
C GLN A 102 -0.76 1.77 2.51
N HIS A 103 -1.71 2.63 2.18
CA HIS A 103 -3.09 2.50 2.62
C HIS A 103 -4.03 2.41 1.42
N ILE A 104 -4.96 1.45 1.46
CA ILE A 104 -6.08 1.34 0.52
C ILE A 104 -7.37 1.67 1.29
N MET A 105 -8.18 2.58 0.79
CA MET A 105 -9.39 3.08 1.48
C MET A 105 -10.60 3.12 0.56
N LEU A 106 -11.74 2.63 1.01
CA LEU A 106 -12.99 2.71 0.25
C LEU A 106 -13.64 4.10 0.35
N ARG A 107 -14.08 4.64 -0.79
CA ARG A 107 -14.90 5.85 -0.90
C ARG A 107 -16.02 5.64 -1.90
N GLU A 108 -17.07 6.43 -1.75
CA GLU A 108 -18.13 6.58 -2.74
C GLU A 108 -17.81 7.83 -3.58
N ARG A 109 -17.68 7.67 -4.89
CA ARG A 109 -17.57 8.77 -5.86
C ARG A 109 -18.97 9.14 -6.33
N VAL A 110 -19.37 10.39 -6.12
CA VAL A 110 -20.70 10.89 -6.48
C VAL A 110 -20.55 12.15 -7.32
N GLU A 111 -21.28 12.20 -8.44
CA GLU A 111 -21.42 13.42 -9.24
C GLU A 111 -22.38 14.38 -8.55
N THR A 112 -21.95 15.63 -8.37
CA THR A 112 -22.73 16.71 -7.78
C THR A 112 -22.76 17.93 -8.71
N ASP A 113 -23.63 18.89 -8.43
CA ASP A 113 -23.69 20.15 -9.20
C ASP A 113 -22.36 20.93 -9.16
N ASP A 114 -21.55 20.74 -8.10
CA ASP A 114 -20.24 21.36 -7.88
C ASP A 114 -19.06 20.49 -8.41
N GLY A 115 -19.37 19.34 -9.04
CA GLY A 115 -18.40 18.39 -9.57
C GLY A 115 -18.33 17.07 -8.79
N VAL A 116 -17.24 16.33 -8.98
CA VAL A 116 -17.04 15.00 -8.39
C VAL A 116 -16.65 15.09 -6.92
N GLU A 117 -17.39 14.41 -6.04
CA GLU A 117 -17.11 14.32 -4.61
C GLU A 117 -16.74 12.89 -4.18
N LEU A 118 -15.71 12.74 -3.32
CA LEU A 118 -15.33 11.47 -2.70
C LEU A 118 -15.83 11.41 -1.25
N ARG A 119 -16.96 10.74 -1.04
CA ARG A 119 -17.64 10.63 0.26
C ARG A 119 -17.16 9.43 1.06
N LYS A 120 -17.12 9.60 2.39
CA LYS A 120 -16.84 8.50 3.31
C LYS A 120 -18.12 7.67 3.50
N PRO A 121 -18.12 6.39 3.11
CA PRO A 121 -19.29 5.54 3.29
C PRO A 121 -19.59 5.14 4.74
N PRO A 122 -20.84 4.70 5.02
CA PRO A 122 -21.19 4.04 6.29
C PRO A 122 -20.51 2.66 6.46
N LEU A 123 -20.09 2.05 5.35
CA LEU A 123 -19.26 0.84 5.33
C LEU A 123 -17.79 1.23 5.20
N ALA A 124 -16.99 1.02 6.24
CA ALA A 124 -15.56 1.29 6.15
C ALA A 124 -14.82 0.07 5.58
N LEU A 125 -13.84 0.34 4.73
CA LEU A 125 -12.74 -0.58 4.42
C LEU A 125 -11.45 0.24 4.41
N HIS A 126 -10.47 -0.19 5.19
CA HIS A 126 -9.13 0.38 5.21
C HIS A 126 -8.12 -0.74 5.37
N VAL A 127 -7.26 -0.90 4.36
CA VAL A 127 -6.14 -1.87 4.37
C VAL A 127 -4.83 -1.10 4.50
N GLU A 128 -3.94 -1.58 5.36
CA GLU A 128 -2.56 -1.12 5.50
C GLU A 128 -1.61 -2.22 5.02
N VAL A 129 -0.64 -1.85 4.19
CA VAL A 129 0.41 -2.71 3.66
C VAL A 129 1.75 -2.17 4.15
N MET A 130 2.43 -2.95 4.97
CA MET A 130 3.64 -2.55 5.69
C MET A 130 4.78 -3.55 5.44
N PRO A 131 6.03 -3.07 5.41
CA PRO A 131 7.18 -3.95 5.31
C PRO A 131 7.46 -4.59 6.67
N GLN A 132 7.80 -5.88 6.67
CA GLN A 132 8.25 -6.62 7.85
C GLN A 132 9.51 -7.41 7.50
N TYR A 133 10.66 -6.73 7.55
CA TYR A 133 11.95 -7.33 7.20
C TYR A 133 12.92 -7.26 8.38
N ARG A 134 13.78 -8.28 8.53
CA ARG A 134 14.75 -8.37 9.65
C ARG A 134 15.78 -7.24 9.70
N ASP A 135 16.02 -6.59 8.56
CA ASP A 135 17.01 -5.53 8.42
C ASP A 135 16.45 -4.13 8.73
N LEU A 136 15.16 -4.04 9.06
CA LEU A 136 14.56 -2.78 9.47
C LEU A 136 14.90 -2.44 10.92
N VAL A 137 15.10 -1.15 11.16
CA VAL A 137 15.38 -0.57 12.46
C VAL A 137 14.44 0.58 12.76
N PHE A 138 14.14 0.79 14.04
CA PHE A 138 13.49 2.01 14.50
C PHE A 138 14.44 3.20 14.37
N LYS A 139 13.90 4.42 14.43
CA LYS A 139 14.71 5.64 14.45
C LYS A 139 15.73 5.70 15.62
N SER A 140 15.49 4.94 16.70
CA SER A 140 16.44 4.76 17.80
C SER A 140 17.68 3.94 17.43
N GLY A 141 17.60 3.17 16.34
CA GLY A 141 18.58 2.16 15.94
C GLY A 141 18.28 0.75 16.47
N ASP A 142 17.23 0.59 17.29
CA ASP A 142 16.83 -0.74 17.76
C ASP A 142 16.24 -1.56 16.58
N PRO A 143 16.54 -2.86 16.48
CA PRO A 143 16.02 -3.71 15.41
C PRO A 143 14.50 -3.88 15.51
N LEU A 144 13.84 -3.96 14.35
CA LEU A 144 12.43 -4.34 14.27
C LEU A 144 12.31 -5.86 14.45
N GLU A 145 11.73 -6.29 15.56
CA GLU A 145 11.42 -7.70 15.77
C GLU A 145 10.29 -8.17 14.84
N CYS A 146 10.50 -9.32 14.20
CA CYS A 146 9.58 -9.95 13.26
C CYS A 146 9.08 -11.30 13.81
N PRO A 147 8.34 -11.33 14.94
CA PRO A 147 8.01 -12.58 15.65
C PRO A 147 7.11 -13.53 14.87
N TYR A 148 6.41 -13.03 13.84
CA TYR A 148 5.46 -13.79 13.02
C TYR A 148 5.99 -14.07 11.60
N GLY A 149 7.31 -13.91 11.38
CA GLY A 149 7.92 -14.08 10.06
C GLY A 149 8.28 -12.76 9.37
N GLU A 150 8.90 -12.89 8.20
CA GLU A 150 9.33 -11.78 7.34
C GLU A 150 8.48 -11.74 6.06
N GLY A 151 8.40 -10.57 5.43
CA GLY A 151 7.63 -10.33 4.22
C GLY A 151 6.77 -9.08 4.35
N THR A 152 5.50 -9.20 3.96
CA THR A 152 4.53 -8.10 4.01
C THR A 152 3.54 -8.29 5.15
N ARG A 153 3.44 -7.30 6.03
CA ARG A 153 2.36 -7.24 7.01
C ARG A 153 1.17 -6.50 6.42
N VAL A 154 -0.01 -7.12 6.48
CA VAL A 154 -1.26 -6.49 6.07
C VAL A 154 -2.23 -6.40 7.24
N VAL A 155 -2.89 -5.26 7.39
CA VAL A 155 -3.93 -5.06 8.41
C VAL A 155 -5.15 -4.48 7.73
N CYS A 156 -6.32 -5.07 7.96
CA CYS A 156 -7.58 -4.58 7.43
C CYS A 156 -8.54 -4.24 8.56
N TRP A 157 -9.14 -3.06 8.50
CA TRP A 157 -10.29 -2.67 9.30
C TRP A 157 -11.51 -2.52 8.40
N THR A 158 -12.61 -3.15 8.81
CA THR A 158 -13.88 -3.01 8.11
C THR A 158 -15.05 -3.01 9.08
N THR A 159 -16.15 -2.34 8.71
CA THR A 159 -17.41 -2.42 9.46
C THR A 159 -18.31 -3.51 8.89
N TRP A 160 -19.22 -4.04 9.69
CA TRP A 160 -20.25 -5.01 9.24
C TRP A 160 -19.70 -6.29 8.61
N ALA A 161 -18.55 -6.80 9.09
CA ALA A 161 -18.10 -8.16 8.80
C ALA A 161 -18.51 -9.08 9.95
N GLU A 162 -19.10 -10.23 9.62
CA GLU A 162 -19.62 -11.20 10.60
C GLU A 162 -18.55 -12.22 11.04
N SER A 163 -17.43 -12.32 10.31
CA SER A 163 -16.34 -13.23 10.62
C SER A 163 -14.96 -12.67 10.22
N GLY A 164 -13.89 -13.24 10.78
CA GLY A 164 -12.52 -12.92 10.37
C GLY A 164 -12.26 -13.23 8.89
N SER A 165 -12.79 -14.35 8.39
CA SER A 165 -12.67 -14.74 6.98
C SER A 165 -13.35 -13.76 6.03
N GLU A 166 -14.45 -13.12 6.45
CA GLU A 166 -15.03 -12.01 5.67
C GLU A 166 -14.09 -10.80 5.63
N VAL A 167 -13.48 -10.42 6.75
CA VAL A 167 -12.50 -9.32 6.77
C VAL A 167 -11.32 -9.63 5.84
N GLU A 168 -10.80 -10.85 5.88
CA GLU A 168 -9.72 -11.30 5.00
C GLU A 168 -10.11 -11.26 3.54
N ARG A 169 -11.32 -11.73 3.20
CA ARG A 169 -11.82 -11.67 1.83
C ARG A 169 -11.88 -10.23 1.32
N ARG A 170 -12.47 -9.30 2.08
CA ARG A 170 -12.54 -7.89 1.70
C ARG A 170 -11.15 -7.25 1.56
N MET A 171 -10.21 -7.65 2.44
CA MET A 171 -8.81 -7.23 2.37
C MET A 171 -8.16 -7.70 1.06
N TYR A 172 -8.30 -8.98 0.70
CA TYR A 172 -7.72 -9.53 -0.51
C TYR A 172 -8.39 -9.00 -1.78
N ASP A 173 -9.71 -8.80 -1.79
CA ASP A 173 -10.44 -8.18 -2.89
C ASP A 173 -9.88 -6.78 -3.19
N ALA A 174 -9.67 -5.96 -2.15
CA ALA A 174 -9.13 -4.60 -2.33
C ALA A 174 -7.65 -4.58 -2.72
N ILE A 175 -6.84 -5.50 -2.18
CA ILE A 175 -5.43 -5.65 -2.59
C ILE A 175 -5.35 -6.01 -4.07
N ARG A 176 -6.12 -7.01 -4.52
CA ARG A 176 -6.11 -7.46 -5.92
C ARG A 176 -6.63 -6.39 -6.87
N ALA A 177 -7.69 -5.67 -6.48
CA ALA A 177 -8.24 -4.59 -7.29
C ALA A 177 -7.21 -3.47 -7.53
N VAL A 178 -6.36 -3.15 -6.56
CA VAL A 178 -5.37 -2.07 -6.69
C VAL A 178 -4.07 -2.54 -7.33
N TYR A 179 -3.52 -3.67 -6.88
CA TYR A 179 -2.16 -4.08 -7.26
C TYR A 179 -2.11 -5.21 -8.30
N GLY A 180 -3.24 -5.85 -8.63
CA GLY A 180 -3.32 -6.96 -9.59
C GLY A 180 -3.68 -8.30 -8.93
N ASP A 181 -4.20 -9.24 -9.72
CA ASP A 181 -4.65 -10.54 -9.22
C ASP A 181 -3.50 -11.47 -8.80
N ASP A 182 -2.30 -11.25 -9.35
CA ASP A 182 -1.10 -12.07 -9.19
C ASP A 182 -0.26 -11.73 -7.94
N VAL A 183 -0.58 -10.64 -7.25
CA VAL A 183 0.18 -10.17 -6.07
C VAL A 183 -0.07 -10.98 -4.79
N LEU A 184 -1.01 -11.93 -4.83
CA LEU A 184 -1.37 -12.78 -3.69
C LEU A 184 -1.49 -14.26 -4.10
N ASP A 185 -0.72 -15.12 -3.45
CA ASP A 185 -0.83 -16.59 -3.53
C ASP A 185 -2.01 -17.15 -2.70
N ALA A 186 -3.16 -16.49 -2.77
CA ALA A 186 -4.42 -16.95 -2.17
C ALA A 186 -5.46 -17.14 -3.29
N PRO A 187 -6.36 -18.13 -3.22
CA PRO A 187 -7.40 -18.31 -4.23
C PRO A 187 -8.26 -17.04 -4.34
N ALA A 188 -8.50 -16.58 -5.57
CA ALA A 188 -9.48 -15.54 -5.85
C ALA A 188 -10.89 -16.08 -5.57
N THR A 189 -11.67 -15.36 -4.76
CA THR A 189 -13.01 -15.81 -4.31
C THR A 189 -14.16 -15.13 -5.05
N GLY A 190 -13.92 -14.50 -6.20
CA GLY A 190 -14.93 -13.84 -7.02
C GLY A 190 -14.54 -13.78 -8.50
N THR A 191 -15.53 -13.77 -9.39
CA THR A 191 -15.34 -13.71 -10.84
C THR A 191 -14.66 -12.39 -11.23
N PRO A 192 -13.59 -12.39 -12.04
CA PRO A 192 -12.98 -11.15 -12.53
C PRO A 192 -13.99 -10.36 -13.37
N THR A 193 -14.16 -9.08 -13.07
CA THR A 193 -14.74 -8.13 -14.02
C THR A 193 -13.71 -7.91 -15.13
N PRO A 194 -13.96 -8.27 -16.39
CA PRO A 194 -13.02 -7.98 -17.45
C PRO A 194 -13.13 -6.50 -17.85
N ASP A 195 -11.96 -5.88 -18.00
CA ASP A 195 -11.65 -4.66 -18.78
C ASP A 195 -11.25 -3.39 -17.99
N ALA A 196 -10.00 -3.37 -17.51
CA ALA A 196 -9.26 -2.14 -17.20
C ALA A 196 -7.95 -2.00 -18.02
N SER A 197 -7.76 -2.80 -19.07
CA SER A 197 -6.51 -2.78 -19.88
C SER A 197 -6.55 -1.82 -21.07
N ARG A 198 -7.52 -0.90 -21.14
CA ARG A 198 -7.60 0.06 -22.24
C ARG A 198 -6.74 1.30 -21.99
N LYS A 199 -5.45 1.22 -22.34
CA LYS A 199 -4.62 2.40 -22.58
C LYS A 199 -5.27 3.28 -23.68
N PRO A 200 -5.46 4.60 -23.49
CA PRO A 200 -5.87 5.47 -24.59
C PRO A 200 -4.72 5.53 -25.63
N LYS A 201 -5.01 5.12 -26.86
CA LYS A 201 -4.10 5.34 -28.00
C LYS A 201 -4.00 6.85 -28.25
N PRO A 202 -2.79 7.42 -28.40
CA PRO A 202 -2.66 8.76 -28.94
C PRO A 202 -3.12 8.76 -30.40
N THR A 203 -4.16 9.54 -30.70
CA THR A 203 -4.58 9.86 -32.07
C THR A 203 -3.43 10.62 -32.73
N THR A 204 -2.64 9.91 -33.55
CA THR A 204 -1.71 10.53 -34.47
C THR A 204 -2.41 10.66 -35.80
N ASP A 205 -2.75 11.89 -36.17
CA ASP A 205 -3.19 12.25 -37.52
C ASP A 205 -2.13 11.81 -38.53
N LEU A 206 -2.49 10.82 -39.34
CA LEU A 206 -1.72 10.34 -40.48
C LEU A 206 -1.98 11.25 -41.68
N THR A 207 -1.25 12.35 -41.77
CA THR A 207 -1.03 13.04 -43.06
C THR A 207 0.27 12.55 -43.66
N ALA A 208 0.21 11.41 -44.34
CA ALA A 208 1.33 10.86 -45.10
C ALA A 208 1.56 11.67 -46.37
N THR A 209 2.71 12.37 -46.46
CA THR A 209 3.28 12.77 -47.76
C THR A 209 4.63 12.08 -47.95
N ARG A 210 4.66 11.18 -48.95
CA ARG A 210 5.85 10.52 -49.50
C ARG A 210 6.96 11.51 -49.86
N ARG A 211 8.23 11.17 -49.57
CA ARG A 211 9.37 11.30 -50.51
C ARG A 211 10.53 10.41 -50.05
N GLY A 212 11.22 9.85 -51.04
CA GLY A 212 12.08 8.66 -50.96
C GLY A 212 13.50 8.84 -50.41
N PRO A 213 14.35 7.82 -50.59
CA PRO A 213 15.53 7.56 -49.76
C PRO A 213 16.79 8.25 -50.31
N SER A 214 17.66 8.69 -49.42
CA SER A 214 19.01 9.15 -49.75
C SER A 214 20.04 8.47 -48.84
N SER A 215 21.05 7.95 -49.52
CA SER A 215 22.16 7.14 -49.05
C SER A 215 23.20 7.85 -48.18
N ARG A 216 24.04 7.02 -47.55
CA ARG A 216 25.50 7.13 -47.31
C ARG A 216 26.04 7.52 -45.92
N ARG A 217 26.92 6.59 -45.49
CA ARG A 217 28.24 6.72 -44.83
C ARG A 217 28.34 6.96 -43.32
N SER A 218 28.78 5.89 -42.66
CA SER A 218 29.92 5.79 -41.72
C SER A 218 30.68 7.07 -41.35
N ASN A 219 30.96 7.28 -40.05
CA ASN A 219 32.31 7.08 -39.53
C ASN A 219 32.37 7.02 -37.98
N SER A 220 33.31 6.22 -37.49
CA SER A 220 33.75 6.10 -36.10
C SER A 220 34.75 7.20 -35.70
N GLN A 221 34.79 7.57 -34.41
CA GLN A 221 35.97 7.92 -33.57
C GLN A 221 35.41 8.48 -32.25
N ARG A 222 35.55 7.88 -31.07
CA ARG A 222 36.73 7.61 -30.22
C ARG A 222 37.64 8.84 -30.04
N THR A 223 37.55 9.49 -28.87
CA THR A 223 38.71 9.97 -28.08
C THR A 223 38.30 10.23 -26.62
N SER A 224 39.27 9.96 -25.76
CA SER A 224 39.30 9.94 -24.30
C SER A 224 40.02 11.17 -23.72
N SER A 225 39.65 11.61 -22.50
CA SER A 225 40.55 12.10 -21.42
C SER A 225 39.68 12.57 -20.24
N ARG A 226 39.76 11.97 -19.04
CA ARG A 226 40.71 12.23 -17.92
C ARG A 226 40.80 13.69 -17.47
N GLY A 227 40.36 13.95 -16.24
CA GLY A 227 40.67 15.15 -15.46
C GLY A 227 40.13 15.02 -14.03
N ALA A 228 41.01 14.62 -13.10
CA ALA A 228 40.75 14.51 -11.67
C ALA A 228 40.78 15.89 -10.99
N GLY A 229 40.02 16.05 -9.91
CA GLY A 229 40.08 17.24 -9.06
C GLY A 229 39.21 17.13 -7.81
N THR A 230 39.75 16.55 -6.74
CA THR A 230 39.25 16.73 -5.37
C THR A 230 39.61 18.14 -4.89
N PRO A 231 38.79 18.77 -4.03
CA PRO A 231 39.37 19.09 -2.72
C PRO A 231 38.40 19.03 -1.51
N ARG A 232 39.02 18.63 -0.40
CA ARG A 232 38.95 19.14 0.98
C ARG A 232 37.63 19.13 1.78
N SER A 233 37.73 18.29 2.81
CA SER A 233 37.08 18.33 4.13
C SER A 233 37.16 19.69 4.85
N THR A 234 36.06 20.05 5.51
CA THR A 234 36.04 20.92 6.69
C THR A 234 35.04 20.39 7.72
N HIS A 235 35.55 20.17 8.95
CA HIS A 235 34.81 19.92 10.18
C HIS A 235 33.81 21.03 10.53
N ILE A 236 32.59 20.66 10.93
CA ILE A 236 31.74 21.49 11.81
C ILE A 236 31.13 20.59 12.90
N LYS A 237 31.17 21.12 14.12
CA LYS A 237 30.85 20.48 15.41
C LYS A 237 29.36 20.23 15.57
N SER A 238 28.98 19.00 15.93
CA SER A 238 27.64 18.61 16.37
C SER A 238 27.43 18.95 17.86
N GLY A 239 26.44 19.80 18.14
CA GLY A 239 25.87 19.95 19.48
C GLY A 239 24.35 19.88 19.35
N CYS A 240 23.76 18.72 19.62
CA CYS A 240 22.30 18.57 19.65
C CYS A 240 21.86 17.97 20.99
N LYS A 241 21.06 18.74 21.73
CA LYS A 241 20.50 18.40 23.03
C LYS A 241 19.31 17.45 22.85
N ARG A 242 19.29 16.38 23.65
CA ARG A 242 18.10 15.55 23.88
C ARG A 242 17.00 16.38 24.54
N VAL A 243 15.80 16.37 23.97
CA VAL A 243 14.56 16.64 24.71
C VAL A 243 13.57 15.55 24.31
N GLY A 244 13.12 14.80 25.32
CA GLY A 244 12.36 13.56 25.17
C GLY A 244 10.93 13.78 24.69
N TRP A 245 10.45 12.83 23.90
CA TRP A 245 9.05 12.69 23.54
C TRP A 245 8.52 11.40 24.17
N ARG A 246 7.44 11.52 24.94
CA ARG A 246 6.65 10.38 25.45
C ARG A 246 5.39 10.27 24.59
N PRO A 247 5.09 9.12 23.98
CA PRO A 247 3.72 8.81 23.61
C PRO A 247 3.00 8.25 24.84
N ALA A 248 1.95 8.93 25.26
CA ALA A 248 0.86 8.25 25.94
C ALA A 248 0.20 7.32 24.92
N TRP A 249 -0.16 6.10 25.35
CA TRP A 249 -1.40 5.38 25.05
C TRP A 249 -1.25 3.94 25.59
N SER A 250 -2.11 3.59 26.55
CA SER A 250 -2.24 2.25 27.11
C SER A 250 -3.23 1.44 26.27
N PRO A 251 -2.95 0.17 25.93
CA PRO A 251 -3.96 -0.74 25.39
C PRO A 251 -4.74 -1.40 26.52
N THR A 252 -6.08 -1.29 26.46
CA THR A 252 -6.98 -2.11 27.28
C THR A 252 -7.04 -3.53 26.71
N ALA A 253 -6.97 -4.49 27.62
CA ALA A 253 -6.80 -5.93 27.42
C ALA A 253 -7.75 -6.58 26.39
N GLY A 254 -7.18 -7.38 25.49
CA GLY A 254 -7.88 -8.45 24.77
C GLY A 254 -7.85 -9.74 25.59
N ILE A 255 -9.01 -10.35 25.79
CA ILE A 255 -9.17 -11.64 26.47
C ILE A 255 -8.90 -12.76 25.46
N TYR A 256 -7.83 -13.51 25.68
CA TYR A 256 -7.57 -14.79 25.01
C TYR A 256 -8.29 -15.91 25.78
N SER A 257 -9.18 -16.65 25.11
CA SER A 257 -9.65 -17.95 25.60
C SER A 257 -9.10 -19.06 24.70
N GLY A 258 -8.03 -19.71 25.14
CA GLY A 258 -7.60 -20.98 24.56
C GLY A 258 -8.35 -22.12 25.24
N SER A 259 -9.10 -22.91 24.47
CA SER A 259 -9.55 -24.23 24.92
C SER A 259 -8.71 -25.28 24.18
N ARG A 260 -7.94 -26.04 24.96
CA ARG A 260 -7.43 -27.35 24.56
C ARG A 260 -8.58 -28.36 24.67
N MET A 261 -8.81 -29.12 23.61
CA MET A 261 -9.04 -30.57 23.67
C MET A 261 -8.38 -31.19 22.43
#